data_AF-A0A1H8V0N9-F1
#
_entry.id   AF-A0A1H8V0N9-F1
#
_cell.length_a   1.000
_cell.length_b   1.000
_cell.length_c   1.000
_cell.angle_alpha   90.00
_cell.angle_beta   90.00
_cell.angle_gamma   90.00
#
_symmetry.space_group_name_H-M   'P 1'
#
loop_
_entity.id
_entity.type
_entity.pdbx_description
1 polymer ?
#
loop_
_entity_poly.entity_id
_entity_poly.type
_entity_poly.pdbx_seq_one_letter_code
_entity_poly.pdbx_strand_id
1 'polypeptide(L)'
;MFIPLHDANTLKHIKVQWVTMALIALNVAVWLFTGVVASPSASQATIVGLGYIPAVAFHYATLEPALAFTPEPLTYITYSFVHSGFWHLASNMLFLWVFGDNVEDAMGHLRFLAFYLLCATAGALFHGLVGTTSEAPLVGASGAISGVVTAYVVLHPRVKVWVLVLMRVPLPLPAFVPLLLWIGQQFVMLLIEPDGSISWGAHVGGIVAGGLLVLVMRRRGVPLFDREVVTPKAVRDRPIPNPTMVVAPGQQLRPRLPWGKP
;
A
#
# COMPACT_ATOMS: atom_id res chain seq x y z
N MET A 1 -14.40 -12.34 -2.70
CA MET A 1 -12.92 -12.32 -2.70
C MET A 1 -12.44 -12.45 -4.14
N PHE A 2 -11.64 -11.51 -4.63
CA PHE A 2 -10.91 -11.68 -5.89
C PHE A 2 -9.43 -11.86 -5.57
N ILE A 3 -8.70 -12.61 -6.39
CA ILE A 3 -7.25 -12.80 -6.21
C ILE A 3 -6.54 -12.02 -7.32
N PRO A 4 -5.81 -10.93 -7.00
CA PRO A 4 -4.98 -10.24 -7.97
C PRO A 4 -3.78 -11.11 -8.33
N LEU A 5 -3.44 -11.17 -9.62
CA LEU A 5 -2.29 -11.93 -10.13
C LEU A 5 -1.11 -11.00 -10.45
N HIS A 6 -1.37 -9.98 -11.26
CA HIS A 6 -0.43 -8.91 -11.60
C HIS A 6 -1.20 -7.78 -12.29
N ASP A 7 -0.54 -6.65 -12.50
CA ASP A 7 -1.05 -5.58 -13.36
C ASP A 7 -0.21 -5.41 -14.64
N ALA A 8 -0.67 -4.53 -15.53
CA ALA A 8 -0.02 -4.23 -16.81
C ALA A 8 0.81 -2.93 -16.80
N ASN A 9 1.03 -2.32 -15.63
CA ASN A 9 1.77 -1.08 -15.50
C ASN A 9 3.27 -1.34 -15.31
N THR A 10 4.08 -0.39 -15.73
CA THR A 10 5.54 -0.46 -15.59
C THR A 10 6.03 0.69 -14.70
N LEU A 11 7.11 0.44 -13.97
CA LEU A 11 7.75 1.45 -13.13
C LEU A 11 8.30 2.59 -13.99
N LYS A 12 8.02 3.85 -13.61
CA LYS A 12 8.39 5.05 -14.38
C LYS A 12 9.48 5.88 -13.71
N HIS A 13 9.54 5.87 -12.38
CA HIS A 13 10.38 6.76 -11.56
C HIS A 13 11.42 6.01 -10.71
N ILE A 14 11.15 4.77 -10.33
CA ILE A 14 12.10 3.90 -9.61
C ILE A 14 12.53 2.72 -10.50
N LYS A 15 13.70 2.15 -10.21
CA LYS A 15 14.20 0.96 -10.93
C LYS A 15 13.68 -0.34 -10.31
N VAL A 16 13.52 -0.36 -8.99
CA VAL A 16 13.16 -1.53 -8.18
C VAL A 16 12.33 -1.05 -7.00
N GLN A 17 11.30 -1.81 -6.62
CA GLN A 17 10.41 -1.59 -5.49
C GLN A 17 11.00 -2.08 -4.15
N TRP A 18 12.14 -1.49 -3.74
CA TRP A 18 12.91 -1.94 -2.58
C TRP A 18 12.12 -1.96 -1.28
N VAL A 19 11.25 -0.97 -1.07
CA VAL A 19 10.50 -0.87 0.18
C VAL A 19 9.38 -1.90 0.22
N THR A 20 8.67 -2.11 -0.89
CA THR A 20 7.67 -3.18 -1.01
C THR A 20 8.30 -4.54 -0.74
N MET A 21 9.46 -4.83 -1.36
CA MET A 21 10.21 -6.06 -1.12
C MET A 21 10.66 -6.19 0.34
N ALA A 22 11.17 -5.12 0.95
CA ALA A 22 11.62 -5.13 2.33
C ALA A 22 10.47 -5.35 3.32
N LEU A 23 9.32 -4.72 3.09
CA LEU A 23 8.11 -4.92 3.89
C LEU A 23 7.63 -6.38 3.79
N ILE A 24 7.64 -6.96 2.59
CA ILE A 24 7.28 -8.37 2.40
C ILE A 24 8.26 -9.29 3.13
N ALA A 25 9.56 -9.08 2.93
CA ALA A 25 10.61 -9.87 3.56
C ALA A 25 10.53 -9.81 5.10
N LEU A 26 10.28 -8.62 5.66
CA LEU A 26 10.12 -8.42 7.09
C LEU A 26 8.90 -9.18 7.63
N ASN A 27 7.75 -9.06 6.99
CA ASN A 27 6.53 -9.76 7.38
C ASN A 27 6.69 -11.29 7.33
N VAL A 28 7.32 -11.80 6.27
CA VAL A 28 7.63 -13.22 6.13
C VAL A 28 8.59 -13.67 7.23
N ALA A 29 9.66 -12.91 7.49
CA ALA A 29 10.60 -13.24 8.55
C ALA A 29 9.93 -13.29 9.91
N VAL A 30 9.16 -12.25 10.28
CA VAL A 30 8.41 -12.21 11.55
C VAL A 30 7.51 -13.44 11.66
N TRP A 31 6.71 -13.74 10.65
CA TRP A 31 5.81 -14.89 10.69
C TRP A 31 6.54 -16.24 10.76
N LEU A 32 7.68 -16.41 10.09
CA LEU A 32 8.49 -17.63 10.21
C LEU A 32 8.99 -17.81 11.66
N PHE A 33 9.52 -16.76 12.27
CA PHE A 33 10.03 -16.85 13.64
C PHE A 33 8.91 -17.02 14.68
N THR A 34 7.81 -16.27 14.55
CA THR A 34 6.75 -16.23 15.57
C THR A 34 5.64 -17.26 15.34
N GLY A 35 5.42 -17.69 14.10
CA GLY A 35 4.33 -18.60 13.71
C GLY A 35 4.79 -20.02 13.42
N VAL A 36 6.06 -20.24 13.07
CA VAL A 36 6.59 -21.58 12.72
C VAL A 36 7.63 -22.07 13.74
N VAL A 37 8.58 -21.22 14.12
CA VAL A 37 9.70 -21.61 15.00
C VAL A 37 9.34 -21.50 16.49
N ALA A 38 8.63 -20.43 16.87
CA ALA A 38 8.27 -20.19 18.26
C ALA A 38 7.33 -21.26 18.83
N SER A 39 7.42 -21.49 20.14
CA SER A 39 6.44 -22.32 20.85
C SER A 39 5.04 -21.70 20.73
N PRO A 40 3.95 -22.48 20.88
CA PRO A 40 2.59 -21.94 20.87
C PRO A 40 2.38 -20.80 21.89
N SER A 41 2.98 -20.89 23.06
CA SER A 41 2.93 -19.85 24.09
C SER A 41 3.66 -18.57 23.67
N ALA A 42 4.84 -18.67 23.05
CA ALA A 42 5.58 -17.52 22.55
C ALA A 42 4.90 -16.88 21.33
N SER A 43 4.27 -17.69 20.47
CA SER A 43 3.44 -17.20 19.36
C SER A 43 2.27 -16.37 19.87
N GLN A 44 1.53 -16.90 20.86
CA GLN A 44 0.42 -16.18 21.49
C GLN A 44 0.89 -14.89 22.17
N ALA A 45 2.01 -14.94 22.90
CA ALA A 45 2.60 -13.76 23.53
C ALA A 45 3.02 -12.71 22.49
N THR A 46 3.46 -13.12 21.30
CA THR A 46 3.79 -12.21 20.20
C THR A 46 2.53 -11.54 19.65
N ILE A 47 1.45 -12.30 19.40
CA ILE A 47 0.17 -11.76 18.92
C ILE A 47 -0.37 -10.72 19.88
N VAL A 48 -0.32 -10.99 21.18
CA VAL A 48 -0.83 -10.09 22.21
C VAL A 48 0.11 -8.90 22.44
N GLY A 49 1.42 -9.13 22.56
CA GLY A 49 2.39 -8.09 22.92
C GLY A 49 2.81 -7.16 21.78
N LEU A 50 2.67 -7.57 20.52
CA LEU A 50 2.88 -6.72 19.34
C LEU A 50 1.58 -6.26 18.67
N GLY A 51 0.46 -6.92 18.97
CA GLY A 51 -0.85 -6.56 18.45
C GLY A 51 -1.39 -5.27 19.05
N TYR A 52 -2.28 -4.62 18.32
CA TYR A 52 -2.99 -3.45 18.82
C TYR A 52 -4.27 -3.90 19.52
N ILE A 53 -4.41 -3.59 20.81
CA ILE A 53 -5.58 -3.97 21.61
C ILE A 53 -6.37 -2.72 21.99
N PRO A 54 -7.59 -2.52 21.43
CA PRO A 54 -8.38 -1.32 21.71
C PRO A 54 -8.60 -1.04 23.20
N ALA A 55 -8.94 -2.05 24.00
CA ALA A 55 -9.17 -1.87 25.43
C ALA A 55 -7.92 -1.36 26.18
N VAL A 56 -6.72 -1.72 25.73
CA VAL A 56 -5.46 -1.23 26.31
C VAL A 56 -5.18 0.20 25.86
N ALA A 57 -5.32 0.48 24.57
CA ALA A 57 -5.08 1.81 23.99
C ALA A 57 -6.05 2.89 24.51
N PHE A 58 -7.29 2.51 24.82
CA PHE A 58 -8.30 3.40 25.39
C PHE A 58 -8.43 3.30 26.92
N HIS A 59 -7.47 2.64 27.58
CA HIS A 59 -7.38 2.54 29.04
C HIS A 59 -8.58 1.88 29.75
N TYR A 60 -9.30 1.00 29.05
CA TYR A 60 -10.33 0.13 29.63
C TYR A 60 -9.75 -1.16 30.23
N ALA A 61 -8.56 -1.57 29.79
CA ALA A 61 -7.84 -2.74 30.28
C ALA A 61 -6.33 -2.46 30.39
N THR A 62 -5.62 -3.26 31.17
CA THR A 62 -4.15 -3.23 31.28
C THR A 62 -3.58 -4.56 30.84
N LEU A 63 -2.51 -4.51 30.06
CA LEU A 63 -1.82 -5.72 29.65
C LEU A 63 -0.94 -6.27 30.78
N GLU A 64 -0.90 -7.59 30.94
CA GLU A 64 0.00 -8.26 31.88
C GLU A 64 1.46 -7.83 31.62
N PRO A 65 2.26 -7.47 32.66
CA PRO A 65 3.62 -6.97 32.47
C PRO A 65 4.53 -7.88 31.64
N ALA A 66 4.34 -9.20 31.73
CA ALA A 66 5.10 -10.17 30.94
C ALA A 66 4.80 -10.11 29.43
N LEU A 67 3.63 -9.58 29.03
CA LEU A 67 3.19 -9.43 27.64
C LEU A 67 3.41 -7.99 27.13
N ALA A 68 3.62 -7.02 28.01
CA ALA A 68 3.86 -5.61 27.70
C ALA A 68 5.31 -5.29 27.32
N PHE A 69 5.95 -6.15 26.52
CA PHE A 69 7.34 -5.94 26.06
C PHE A 69 7.48 -4.91 24.93
N THR A 70 6.36 -4.38 24.43
CA THR A 70 6.30 -3.29 23.44
C THR A 70 5.58 -2.10 24.03
N PRO A 71 6.15 -0.89 23.97
CA PRO A 71 5.44 0.34 24.35
C PRO A 71 4.11 0.46 23.61
N GLU A 72 3.03 0.72 24.33
CA GLU A 72 1.66 0.80 23.79
C GLU A 72 1.53 1.68 22.53
N PRO A 73 2.14 2.89 22.46
CA PRO A 73 2.08 3.70 21.23
C PRO A 73 2.69 3.04 19.99
N LEU A 74 3.65 2.11 20.15
CA LEU A 74 4.22 1.38 19.02
C LEU A 74 3.28 0.29 18.49
N THR A 75 2.29 -0.15 19.28
CA THR A 75 1.31 -1.17 18.85
C THR A 75 0.47 -0.72 17.66
N TYR A 76 0.24 0.59 17.50
CA TYR A 76 -0.38 1.20 16.31
C TYR A 76 0.38 0.93 15.00
N ILE A 77 1.63 0.45 15.07
CA ILE A 77 2.46 0.09 13.93
C ILE A 77 2.82 -1.39 13.96
N THR A 78 3.29 -1.91 15.09
CA THR A 78 3.83 -3.28 15.18
C THR A 78 2.79 -4.35 14.84
N TYR A 79 1.51 -4.09 15.09
CA TYR A 79 0.43 -5.00 14.76
C TYR A 79 0.43 -5.40 13.27
N SER A 80 0.82 -4.45 12.41
CA SER A 80 0.81 -4.62 10.96
C SER A 80 1.89 -5.58 10.45
N PHE A 81 2.80 -6.03 11.32
CA PHE A 81 3.87 -6.98 11.01
C PHE A 81 3.64 -8.39 11.56
N VAL A 82 2.58 -8.59 12.35
CA VAL A 82 2.24 -9.89 12.95
C VAL A 82 1.08 -10.52 12.20
N HIS A 83 1.13 -11.84 11.97
CA HIS A 83 0.10 -12.56 11.24
C HIS A 83 -0.31 -13.83 11.97
N SER A 84 -1.62 -14.07 12.08
CA SER A 84 -2.21 -15.20 12.80
C SER A 84 -2.14 -16.54 12.06
N GLY A 85 -1.72 -16.57 10.80
CA GLY A 85 -1.62 -17.80 10.02
C GLY A 85 -1.11 -17.60 8.60
N PHE A 86 -0.81 -18.72 7.93
CA PHE A 86 -0.21 -18.72 6.59
C PHE A 86 -1.08 -17.98 5.56
N TRP A 87 -2.38 -18.29 5.50
CA TRP A 87 -3.28 -17.66 4.52
C TRP A 87 -3.51 -16.17 4.81
N HIS A 88 -3.45 -15.77 6.08
CA HIS A 88 -3.51 -14.36 6.47
C HIS A 88 -2.25 -13.62 5.98
N LEU A 89 -1.05 -14.19 6.16
CA LEU A 89 0.18 -13.62 5.61
C LEU A 89 0.16 -13.60 4.08
N ALA A 90 -0.10 -14.75 3.45
CA ALA A 90 0.00 -14.92 2.00
C ALA A 90 -0.92 -13.97 1.23
N SER A 91 -2.16 -13.78 1.70
CA SER A 91 -3.11 -12.84 1.09
C SER A 91 -2.64 -11.38 1.21
N ASN A 92 -2.13 -10.97 2.37
CA ASN A 92 -1.57 -9.63 2.55
C ASN A 92 -0.36 -9.40 1.63
N MET A 93 0.59 -10.32 1.62
CA MET A 93 1.81 -10.17 0.81
C MET A 93 1.51 -10.18 -0.68
N LEU A 94 0.50 -10.94 -1.13
CA LEU A 94 0.05 -10.91 -2.51
C LEU A 94 -0.50 -9.53 -2.91
N PHE A 95 -1.39 -8.95 -2.09
CA PHE A 95 -1.93 -7.62 -2.38
C PHE A 95 -0.83 -6.55 -2.34
N LEU A 96 0.07 -6.62 -1.36
CA LEU A 96 1.20 -5.70 -1.27
C LEU A 96 2.13 -5.85 -2.48
N TRP A 97 2.39 -7.06 -2.94
CA TRP A 97 3.23 -7.31 -4.12
C TRP A 97 2.62 -6.77 -5.41
N VAL A 98 1.32 -6.98 -5.62
CA VAL A 98 0.66 -6.56 -6.87
C VAL A 98 0.43 -5.05 -6.94
N PHE A 99 0.19 -4.38 -5.82
CA PHE A 99 -0.17 -2.95 -5.83
C PHE A 99 0.90 -2.02 -5.26
N GLY A 100 1.82 -2.55 -4.44
CA GLY A 100 2.82 -1.76 -3.74
C GLY A 100 3.82 -1.10 -4.66
N ASP A 101 4.24 -1.79 -5.72
CA ASP A 101 5.26 -1.34 -6.66
C ASP A 101 4.91 -0.01 -7.34
N ASN A 102 3.67 0.13 -7.82
CA ASN A 102 3.13 1.29 -8.51
C ASN A 102 2.95 2.48 -7.55
N VAL A 103 2.52 2.22 -6.32
CA VAL A 103 2.37 3.26 -5.29
C VAL A 103 3.76 3.72 -4.82
N GLU A 104 4.71 2.80 -4.68
CA GLU A 104 6.11 3.10 -4.39
C GLU A 104 6.76 3.91 -5.52
N ASP A 105 6.47 3.59 -6.78
CA ASP A 105 6.92 4.37 -7.94
C ASP A 105 6.39 5.81 -7.87
N ALA A 106 5.08 5.94 -7.62
CA ALA A 106 4.39 7.22 -7.55
C ALA A 106 4.87 8.12 -6.40
N MET A 107 5.39 7.57 -5.30
CA MET A 107 5.82 8.33 -4.12
C MET A 107 7.34 8.40 -3.95
N GLY A 108 8.07 7.39 -4.43
CA GLY A 108 9.44 7.09 -4.04
C GLY A 108 9.54 6.36 -2.69
N HIS A 109 10.67 5.67 -2.48
CA HIS A 109 10.92 4.76 -1.35
C HIS A 109 10.53 5.31 0.03
N LEU A 110 11.12 6.43 0.45
CA LEU A 110 10.92 6.96 1.80
C LEU A 110 9.48 7.44 2.05
N ARG A 111 8.86 8.07 1.05
CA ARG A 111 7.47 8.53 1.17
C ARG A 111 6.49 7.37 1.18
N PHE A 112 6.76 6.32 0.40
CA PHE A 112 5.97 5.10 0.42
C PHE A 112 6.06 4.37 1.77
N LEU A 113 7.26 4.28 2.37
CA LEU A 113 7.40 3.72 3.71
C LEU A 113 6.58 4.52 4.74
N ALA A 114 6.71 5.84 4.75
CA ALA A 114 5.92 6.69 5.64
C ALA A 114 4.41 6.56 5.38
N PHE A 115 4.00 6.52 4.10
CA PHE A 115 2.62 6.30 3.69
C PHE A 115 2.06 4.98 4.23
N TYR A 116 2.81 3.88 4.08
CA TYR A 116 2.42 2.56 4.56
C TYR A 116 2.20 2.56 6.08
N LEU A 117 3.16 3.12 6.84
CA LEU A 117 3.09 3.18 8.30
C LEU A 117 1.95 4.09 8.78
N LEU A 118 1.72 5.22 8.13
CA LEU A 118 0.59 6.11 8.45
C LEU A 118 -0.76 5.43 8.17
N CYS A 119 -0.87 4.63 7.10
CA CYS A 119 -2.07 3.85 6.83
C CYS A 119 -2.29 2.75 7.88
N ALA A 120 -1.22 2.10 8.37
CA ALA A 120 -1.32 1.17 9.50
C ALA A 120 -1.83 1.87 10.76
N THR A 121 -1.21 2.99 11.15
CA THR A 121 -1.61 3.76 12.33
C THR A 121 -3.06 4.23 12.25
N ALA A 122 -3.49 4.75 11.10
CA ALA A 122 -4.87 5.16 10.90
C ALA A 122 -5.85 3.98 10.93
N GLY A 123 -5.43 2.81 10.42
CA GLY A 123 -6.19 1.56 10.53
C GLY A 123 -6.39 1.14 11.99
N ALA A 124 -5.31 1.06 12.78
CA ALA A 124 -5.40 0.75 14.21
C ALA A 124 -6.28 1.75 14.97
N LEU A 125 -6.07 3.05 14.75
CA LEU A 125 -6.87 4.10 15.41
C LEU A 125 -8.36 3.96 15.07
N PHE A 126 -8.71 3.84 13.79
CA PHE A 126 -10.11 3.70 13.38
C PHE A 126 -10.72 2.41 13.93
N HIS A 127 -9.99 1.29 13.89
CA HIS A 127 -10.46 0.03 14.47
C HIS A 127 -10.75 0.15 15.97
N GLY A 128 -9.87 0.81 16.71
CA GLY A 128 -10.10 1.05 18.13
C GLY A 128 -11.27 1.99 18.41
N LEU A 129 -11.49 3.02 17.59
CA LEU A 129 -12.65 3.91 17.71
C LEU A 129 -13.99 3.20 17.45
N VAL A 130 -13.99 2.15 16.62
CA VAL A 130 -15.19 1.32 16.38
C VAL A 130 -15.53 0.46 17.60
N GLY A 131 -14.53 -0.06 18.31
CA GLY A 131 -14.72 -0.96 19.45
C GLY A 131 -13.72 -0.71 20.56
N THR A 132 -13.88 0.41 21.28
CA THR A 132 -12.88 0.89 22.27
C THR A 132 -12.66 -0.06 23.44
N THR A 133 -13.63 -0.93 23.73
CA THR A 133 -13.56 -1.92 24.83
C THR A 133 -13.15 -3.31 24.35
N SER A 134 -12.80 -3.48 23.07
CA SER A 134 -12.40 -4.79 22.54
C SER A 134 -11.05 -5.21 23.10
N GLU A 135 -11.00 -6.42 23.67
CA GLU A 135 -9.76 -7.06 24.14
C GLU A 135 -9.09 -7.91 23.06
N ALA A 136 -9.73 -8.07 21.90
CA ALA A 136 -9.17 -8.86 20.80
C ALA A 136 -7.97 -8.13 20.17
N PRO A 137 -6.78 -8.75 20.09
CA PRO A 137 -5.64 -8.15 19.42
C PRO A 137 -5.88 -8.03 17.91
N LEU A 138 -5.80 -6.81 17.40
CA LEU A 138 -5.65 -6.54 15.97
C LEU A 138 -4.24 -6.95 15.54
N VAL A 139 -4.14 -7.75 14.48
CA VAL A 139 -2.88 -8.13 13.82
C VAL A 139 -3.07 -8.17 12.31
N GLY A 140 -2.00 -7.95 11.55
CA GLY A 140 -1.97 -8.11 10.11
C GLY A 140 -1.77 -6.80 9.35
N ALA A 141 -1.08 -6.90 8.21
CA ALA A 141 -0.73 -5.76 7.35
C ALA A 141 -1.93 -5.11 6.63
N SER A 142 -3.13 -5.68 6.76
CA SER A 142 -4.27 -5.40 5.88
C SER A 142 -4.77 -3.96 5.96
N GLY A 143 -4.66 -3.30 7.12
CA GLY A 143 -4.98 -1.86 7.25
C GLY A 143 -4.09 -1.00 6.35
N ALA A 144 -2.76 -1.19 6.43
CA ALA A 144 -1.81 -0.47 5.56
C ALA A 144 -2.04 -0.78 4.09
N ILE A 145 -2.23 -2.06 3.76
CA ILE A 145 -2.46 -2.53 2.39
C ILE A 145 -3.78 -1.99 1.82
N SER A 146 -4.83 -1.85 2.64
CA SER A 146 -6.09 -1.23 2.20
C SER A 146 -5.86 0.22 1.77
N GLY A 147 -4.95 0.93 2.44
CA GLY A 147 -4.48 2.25 2.01
C GLY A 147 -3.71 2.20 0.69
N VAL A 148 -2.80 1.23 0.51
CA VAL A 148 -2.06 1.00 -0.75
C VAL A 148 -3.01 0.72 -1.91
N VAL A 149 -3.99 -0.17 -1.74
CA VAL A 149 -5.02 -0.49 -2.75
C VAL A 149 -5.82 0.76 -3.12
N THR A 150 -6.17 1.58 -2.13
CA THR A 150 -6.91 2.83 -2.37
C THR A 150 -6.06 3.85 -3.13
N ALA A 151 -4.78 4.00 -2.76
CA ALA A 151 -3.86 4.86 -3.49
C ALA A 151 -3.67 4.37 -4.94
N TYR A 152 -3.56 3.05 -5.14
CA TYR A 152 -3.44 2.44 -6.45
C TYR A 152 -4.63 2.80 -7.35
N VAL A 153 -5.88 2.60 -6.89
CA VAL A 153 -7.06 2.89 -7.73
C VAL A 153 -7.20 4.39 -8.02
N VAL A 154 -6.72 5.25 -7.11
CA VAL A 154 -6.69 6.71 -7.32
C VAL A 154 -5.62 7.11 -8.35
N LEU A 155 -4.49 6.41 -8.41
CA LEU A 155 -3.42 6.66 -9.38
C LEU A 155 -3.73 6.07 -10.76
N HIS A 156 -4.19 4.82 -10.78
CA HIS A 156 -4.24 3.94 -11.95
C HIS A 156 -5.60 3.26 -12.17
N PRO A 157 -6.74 3.98 -12.15
CA PRO A 157 -8.07 3.36 -12.22
C PRO A 157 -8.31 2.56 -13.52
N ARG A 158 -7.66 2.92 -14.64
CA ARG A 158 -7.90 2.28 -15.94
C ARG A 158 -6.87 1.21 -16.29
N VAL A 159 -5.82 1.03 -15.49
CA VAL A 159 -4.84 -0.05 -15.68
C VAL A 159 -5.55 -1.39 -15.53
N LYS A 160 -5.22 -2.35 -16.41
CA LYS A 160 -5.79 -3.70 -16.35
C LYS A 160 -5.08 -4.49 -15.26
N VAL A 161 -5.85 -4.94 -14.27
CA VAL A 161 -5.42 -5.88 -13.25
C VAL A 161 -5.96 -7.25 -13.62
N TRP A 162 -5.09 -8.25 -13.65
CA TRP A 162 -5.50 -9.64 -13.85
C TRP A 162 -6.02 -10.18 -12.54
N VAL A 163 -7.31 -10.53 -12.51
CA VAL A 163 -7.96 -11.08 -11.33
C VAL A 163 -8.50 -12.48 -11.62
N LEU A 164 -8.37 -13.39 -10.67
CA LEU A 164 -9.07 -14.67 -10.74
C LEU A 164 -10.53 -14.48 -10.32
N VAL A 165 -11.43 -14.59 -11.27
CA VAL A 165 -12.88 -14.62 -11.04
C VAL A 165 -13.28 -16.06 -10.73
N LEU A 166 -14.09 -16.25 -9.67
CA LEU A 166 -14.52 -17.56 -9.16
C LEU A 166 -13.36 -18.55 -8.93
N MET A 167 -12.16 -18.04 -8.60
CA MET A 167 -10.95 -18.84 -8.39
C MET A 167 -10.51 -19.67 -9.59
N ARG A 168 -11.02 -19.42 -10.80
CA ARG A 168 -10.79 -20.28 -11.98
C ARG A 168 -10.41 -19.53 -13.25
N VAL A 169 -11.04 -18.38 -13.51
CA VAL A 169 -10.88 -17.70 -14.79
C VAL A 169 -10.10 -16.40 -14.59
N PRO A 170 -8.86 -16.30 -15.11
CA PRO A 170 -8.11 -15.05 -15.10
C PRO A 170 -8.73 -14.09 -16.11
N LEU A 171 -9.22 -12.95 -15.64
CA LEU A 171 -9.79 -11.91 -16.48
C LEU A 171 -9.09 -10.57 -16.23
N PRO A 172 -8.62 -9.87 -17.29
CA PRO A 172 -8.09 -8.54 -17.15
C PRO A 172 -9.24 -7.53 -17.03
N LEU A 173 -9.40 -6.93 -15.86
CA LEU A 173 -10.41 -5.90 -15.60
C LEU A 173 -9.72 -4.55 -15.34
N PRO A 174 -10.31 -3.42 -15.77
CA PRO A 174 -9.85 -2.11 -15.32
C PRO A 174 -9.87 -2.04 -13.79
N ALA A 175 -8.78 -1.60 -13.17
CA ALA A 175 -8.57 -1.64 -11.72
C ALA A 175 -9.73 -1.06 -10.92
N PHE A 176 -10.35 0.02 -11.40
CA PHE A 176 -11.48 0.64 -10.71
C PHE A 176 -12.65 -0.33 -10.47
N VAL A 177 -12.88 -1.32 -11.33
CA VAL A 177 -14.00 -2.26 -11.19
C VAL A 177 -13.81 -3.17 -9.97
N PRO A 178 -12.81 -4.07 -9.92
CA PRO A 178 -12.66 -4.97 -8.78
C PRO A 178 -12.26 -4.22 -7.50
N LEU A 179 -11.47 -3.14 -7.59
CA LEU A 179 -10.97 -2.43 -6.41
C LEU A 179 -12.07 -1.60 -5.74
N LEU A 180 -12.92 -0.87 -6.49
CA LEU A 180 -14.01 -0.12 -5.86
C LEU A 180 -15.09 -1.05 -5.28
N LEU A 181 -15.37 -2.18 -5.93
CA LEU A 181 -16.27 -3.19 -5.36
C LEU A 181 -15.71 -3.75 -4.04
N TRP A 182 -14.41 -4.07 -4.00
CA TRP A 182 -13.77 -4.56 -2.79
C TRP A 182 -13.69 -3.50 -1.69
N ILE A 183 -13.38 -2.24 -2.02
CA ILE A 183 -13.41 -1.11 -1.09
C ILE A 183 -14.81 -0.94 -0.52
N GLY A 184 -15.84 -0.91 -1.36
CA GLY A 184 -17.24 -0.80 -0.94
C GLY A 184 -17.66 -1.93 -0.02
N GLN A 185 -17.21 -3.16 -0.29
CA GLN A 185 -17.43 -4.31 0.59
C GLN A 185 -16.87 -4.07 2.00
N GLN A 186 -15.71 -3.42 2.16
CA GLN A 186 -15.12 -3.17 3.49
C GLN A 186 -16.05 -2.31 4.36
N PHE A 187 -16.63 -1.26 3.77
CA PHE A 187 -17.59 -0.39 4.47
C PHE A 187 -18.89 -1.12 4.80
N VAL A 188 -19.41 -1.91 3.87
CA VAL A 188 -20.64 -2.69 4.11
C VAL A 188 -20.42 -3.71 5.23
N MET A 189 -19.30 -4.42 5.22
CA MET A 189 -19.02 -5.45 6.22
C MET A 189 -18.74 -4.86 7.60
N LEU A 190 -18.15 -3.66 7.69
CA LEU A 190 -18.05 -2.93 8.95
C LEU A 190 -19.43 -2.68 9.61
N LEU A 191 -20.48 -2.47 8.81
CA LEU A 191 -21.83 -2.22 9.33
C LEU A 191 -22.58 -3.49 9.71
N ILE A 192 -22.27 -4.62 9.07
CA ILE A 192 -23.02 -5.87 9.22
C ILE A 192 -22.34 -6.82 10.22
N GLU A 193 -21.00 -6.83 10.24
CA GLU A 193 -20.20 -7.76 11.04
C GLU A 193 -19.02 -7.02 11.73
N PRO A 194 -19.26 -5.96 12.52
CA PRO A 194 -18.18 -5.18 13.15
C PRO A 194 -17.30 -6.01 14.10
N ASP A 195 -17.87 -7.04 14.73
CA ASP A 195 -17.21 -7.93 15.70
C ASP A 195 -16.69 -9.24 15.08
N GLY A 196 -16.64 -9.31 13.74
CA GLY A 196 -16.17 -10.49 13.02
C GLY A 196 -14.67 -10.76 13.18
N SER A 197 -14.23 -11.90 12.64
CA SER A 197 -12.80 -12.27 12.65
C SER A 197 -11.91 -11.41 11.73
N ILE A 198 -12.53 -10.57 10.89
CA ILE A 198 -11.86 -9.65 9.98
C ILE A 198 -11.98 -8.24 10.56
N SER A 199 -10.85 -7.55 10.68
CA SER A 199 -10.80 -6.20 11.23
C SER A 199 -11.25 -5.14 10.21
N TRP A 200 -12.54 -5.11 9.86
CA TRP A 200 -13.11 -4.17 8.89
C TRP A 200 -12.81 -2.71 9.23
N GLY A 201 -12.81 -2.36 10.52
CA GLY A 201 -12.43 -1.02 10.97
C GLY A 201 -10.99 -0.65 10.57
N ALA A 202 -10.04 -1.58 10.65
CA ALA A 202 -8.68 -1.34 10.22
C ALA A 202 -8.58 -1.12 8.71
N HIS A 203 -9.36 -1.86 7.92
CA HIS A 203 -9.42 -1.67 6.46
C HIS A 203 -10.00 -0.30 6.12
N VAL A 204 -11.11 0.10 6.75
CA VAL A 204 -11.74 1.40 6.52
C VAL A 204 -10.82 2.56 6.91
N GLY A 205 -10.17 2.49 8.08
CA GLY A 205 -9.17 3.49 8.49
C GLY A 205 -8.02 3.61 7.49
N GLY A 206 -7.51 2.47 7.02
CA GLY A 206 -6.49 2.40 5.97
C GLY A 206 -6.95 2.99 4.64
N ILE A 207 -8.17 2.67 4.18
CA ILE A 207 -8.76 3.21 2.93
C ILE A 207 -8.85 4.73 2.99
N VAL A 208 -9.44 5.26 4.07
CA VAL A 208 -9.62 6.71 4.24
C VAL A 208 -8.26 7.41 4.27
N ALA A 209 -7.31 6.90 5.07
CA ALA A 209 -5.96 7.47 5.15
C ALA A 209 -5.24 7.39 3.78
N GLY A 210 -5.26 6.25 3.11
CA GLY A 210 -4.61 6.07 1.82
C GLY A 210 -5.16 7.00 0.74
N GLY A 211 -6.48 7.16 0.68
CA GLY A 211 -7.16 8.07 -0.23
C GLY A 211 -6.83 9.55 -0.01
N LEU A 212 -6.58 9.96 1.24
CA LEU A 212 -6.18 11.33 1.58
C LEU A 212 -4.68 11.55 1.36
N LEU A 213 -3.84 10.64 1.87
CA LEU A 213 -2.39 10.75 1.83
C LEU A 213 -1.83 10.68 0.41
N VAL A 214 -2.44 9.91 -0.50
CA VAL A 214 -2.00 9.83 -1.90
C VAL A 214 -2.07 11.20 -2.60
N LEU A 215 -3.00 12.07 -2.21
CA LEU A 215 -3.16 13.41 -2.80
C LEU A 215 -1.94 14.30 -2.54
N VAL A 216 -1.27 14.12 -1.39
CA VAL A 216 -0.19 15.00 -0.92
C VAL A 216 1.19 14.35 -0.95
N MET A 217 1.29 13.02 -0.80
CA MET A 217 2.57 12.31 -0.68
C MET A 217 3.17 11.87 -2.03
N ARG A 218 2.34 11.75 -3.08
CA ARG A 218 2.82 11.43 -4.44
C ARG A 218 3.84 12.44 -4.96
N ARG A 219 4.73 12.02 -5.84
CA ARG A 219 5.70 12.87 -6.53
C ARG A 219 4.97 13.94 -7.35
N ARG A 220 5.56 15.13 -7.43
CA ARG A 220 5.07 16.20 -8.31
C ARG A 220 5.11 15.71 -9.76
N GLY A 221 4.03 15.93 -10.51
CA GLY A 221 3.92 15.54 -11.92
C GLY A 221 3.40 14.12 -12.17
N VAL A 222 3.33 13.25 -11.15
CA VAL A 222 2.51 12.04 -11.25
C VAL A 222 1.05 12.50 -11.34
N PRO A 223 0.21 11.99 -12.26
CA PRO A 223 -1.21 12.35 -12.33
C PRO A 223 -2.09 11.49 -11.42
N LEU A 224 -3.34 11.95 -11.17
CA LEU A 224 -4.39 11.13 -10.56
C LEU A 224 -5.35 10.71 -11.66
N PHE A 225 -5.98 9.56 -11.47
CA PHE A 225 -7.04 9.03 -12.33
C PHE A 225 -6.61 8.85 -13.79
N ASP A 226 -5.35 8.48 -14.01
CA ASP A 226 -4.71 8.38 -15.34
C ASP A 226 -4.90 9.63 -16.22
N ARG A 227 -5.04 10.82 -15.62
CA ARG A 227 -5.16 12.08 -16.38
C ARG A 227 -3.81 12.46 -16.97
N GLU A 228 -3.73 12.74 -18.27
CA GLU A 228 -2.48 13.28 -18.84
C GLU A 228 -2.16 14.67 -18.27
N VAL A 229 -0.90 14.92 -17.90
CA VAL A 229 -0.44 16.25 -17.50
C VAL A 229 -0.31 17.11 -18.77
N VAL A 230 -1.35 17.89 -19.07
CA VAL A 230 -1.31 18.85 -20.18
C VAL A 230 -0.58 20.12 -19.72
N THR A 231 0.63 20.35 -20.20
CA THR A 231 1.33 21.62 -19.99
C THR A 231 0.54 22.75 -20.65
N PRO A 232 0.13 23.81 -19.91
CA PRO A 232 -0.57 24.96 -20.50
C PRO A 232 0.23 25.56 -21.66
N LYS A 233 -0.45 25.96 -22.74
CA LYS A 233 0.20 26.55 -23.93
C LYS A 233 1.15 27.70 -23.57
N ALA A 234 0.78 28.52 -22.59
CA ALA A 234 1.57 29.66 -22.10
C ALA A 234 2.98 29.32 -21.57
N VAL A 235 3.26 28.05 -21.23
CA VAL A 235 4.59 27.59 -20.78
C VAL A 235 5.41 27.03 -21.96
N ARG A 236 4.77 26.67 -23.08
CA ARG A 236 5.45 26.16 -24.28
C ARG A 236 6.15 27.27 -25.07
N ASP A 237 5.69 28.51 -24.93
CA ASP A 237 6.13 29.65 -25.73
C ASP A 237 7.27 30.46 -25.11
N ARG A 238 7.98 29.95 -24.09
CA ARG A 238 9.32 30.46 -23.78
C ARG A 238 10.31 29.70 -24.65
N PRO A 239 10.70 30.21 -25.84
CA PRO A 239 11.92 29.73 -26.46
C PRO A 239 13.01 29.97 -25.42
N ILE A 240 13.61 28.89 -24.92
CA ILE A 240 14.97 28.99 -24.40
C ILE A 240 15.73 29.58 -25.59
N PRO A 241 16.28 30.80 -25.52
CA PRO A 241 17.14 31.29 -26.57
C PRO A 241 18.21 30.22 -26.70
N ASN A 242 18.27 29.53 -27.84
CA ASN A 242 19.41 28.69 -28.15
C ASN A 242 20.62 29.57 -27.84
N PRO A 243 21.48 29.23 -26.85
CA PRO A 243 22.74 29.92 -26.72
C PRO A 243 23.45 29.62 -28.02
N THR A 244 23.44 30.62 -28.91
CA THR A 244 24.18 30.75 -30.15
C THR A 244 25.07 29.53 -30.39
N MET A 245 24.58 28.57 -31.19
CA MET A 245 25.51 27.80 -31.99
C MET A 245 26.16 28.83 -32.91
N VAL A 246 27.29 29.37 -32.46
CA VAL A 246 28.27 30.02 -33.31
C VAL A 246 28.71 28.92 -34.25
N VAL A 247 28.03 28.79 -35.39
CA VAL A 247 28.50 27.97 -36.48
C VAL A 247 29.73 28.69 -37.01
N ALA A 248 30.91 28.14 -36.71
CA ALA A 248 32.15 28.57 -37.34
C ALA A 248 31.98 28.41 -38.87
N PRO A 249 32.33 29.42 -39.69
CA PRO A 249 32.23 29.31 -41.14
C PRO A 249 33.15 28.18 -41.63
N GLY A 250 32.59 27.14 -42.29
CA GLY A 250 33.39 26.12 -42.97
C GLY A 250 33.01 24.65 -42.76
N GLN A 251 32.04 24.31 -41.89
CA GLN A 251 31.60 22.92 -41.77
C GLN A 251 30.37 22.63 -42.66
N GLN A 252 30.57 21.79 -43.68
CA GLN A 252 29.47 21.20 -44.46
C GLN A 252 28.61 20.31 -43.56
N LEU A 253 27.30 20.60 -43.50
CA LEU A 253 26.30 19.72 -42.91
C LEU A 253 26.26 18.40 -43.70
N ARG A 254 26.73 17.31 -43.08
CA ARG A 254 26.55 15.97 -43.65
C ARG A 254 25.07 15.56 -43.51
N PRO A 255 24.44 15.00 -44.56
CA PRO A 255 23.10 14.46 -44.46
C PRO A 255 23.06 13.33 -43.42
N ARG A 256 22.08 13.35 -42.51
CA ARG A 256 21.80 12.21 -41.64
C ARG A 256 21.31 11.04 -42.50
N LEU A 257 21.99 9.90 -42.43
CA LEU A 257 21.55 8.66 -43.07
C LEU A 257 20.35 8.06 -42.30
N PRO A 258 19.45 7.30 -42.97
CA PRO A 258 18.13 6.90 -42.44
C PRO A 258 18.16 5.89 -41.29
N TRP A 259 19.34 5.42 -40.87
CA TRP A 259 19.52 4.27 -39.97
C TRP A 259 20.00 4.65 -38.56
N GLY A 260 19.87 5.92 -38.19
CA GLY A 260 19.98 6.31 -36.78
C GLY A 260 18.77 5.78 -36.01
N LYS A 261 18.98 4.73 -35.21
CA LYS A 261 17.97 4.13 -34.34
C LYS A 261 17.40 5.18 -33.35
N PRO A 262 16.10 5.07 -33.00
CA PRO A 262 15.35 6.07 -32.25
C PRO A 262 15.89 6.34 -30.84
#